data_AF-A0A182HJI9-F1
#
_entry.id   AF-A0A182HJI9-F1
#
_cell.length_a   1.000
_cell.length_b   1.000
_cell.length_c   1.000
_cell.angle_alpha   90.00
_cell.angle_beta   90.00
_cell.angle_gamma   90.00
#
_symmetry.space_group_name_H-M   'P 1'
#
loop_
_entity.id
_entity.type
_entity.pdbx_description
1 polymer ?
#
loop_
_entity_poly.entity_id
_entity_poly.type
_entity_poly.pdbx_seq_one_letter_code
_entity_poly.pdbx_strand_id
1 'polypeptide(L)'
;MQGLTMASLKKNPALIPLYVCIAMGSAGAVFYTLRLALKSPEVTWSRKNNPEPWEEYRTKQHKFYSPVRDYSNISSPAPKYTD
;
A
#
# COMPACT_ATOMS: atom_id res chain seq x y z
N MET A 1 32.41 2.28 -5.70
CA MET A 1 31.87 1.11 -6.43
C MET A 1 31.44 1.57 -7.81
N GLN A 2 31.88 0.89 -8.87
CA GLN A 2 31.51 1.22 -10.24
C GLN A 2 30.01 0.92 -10.44
N GLY A 3 29.25 1.84 -11.06
CA GLY A 3 27.81 1.69 -11.30
C GLY A 3 26.89 2.50 -10.37
N LEU A 4 27.32 2.86 -9.16
CA LEU A 4 26.50 3.62 -8.20
C LEU A 4 26.66 5.14 -8.28
N THR A 5 27.58 5.63 -9.12
CA THR A 5 27.86 7.07 -9.26
C THR A 5 27.25 7.61 -10.55
N MET A 6 26.84 8.88 -10.53
CA MET A 6 26.27 9.58 -11.70
C MET A 6 27.22 9.53 -12.92
N ALA A 7 28.54 9.55 -12.66
CA ALA A 7 29.57 9.38 -13.69
C ALA A 7 29.57 7.98 -14.32
N SER A 8 29.26 6.93 -13.55
CA SER A 8 29.18 5.55 -14.06
C SER A 8 27.93 5.33 -14.92
N LEU A 9 26.79 5.95 -14.57
CA LEU A 9 25.57 5.89 -15.39
C LEU A 9 25.74 6.61 -16.72
N LYS A 10 26.40 7.77 -16.74
CA LYS A 10 26.71 8.49 -18.00
C LYS A 10 27.62 7.68 -18.91
N LYS A 11 28.56 6.91 -18.35
CA LYS A 11 29.48 6.04 -19.10
C LYS A 11 28.76 4.81 -19.70
N ASN A 12 27.68 4.35 -19.10
CA ASN A 12 26.95 3.14 -19.51
C ASN A 12 25.43 3.39 -19.48
N PRO A 13 24.86 4.06 -20.49
CA PRO A 13 23.44 4.44 -20.51
C PRO A 13 22.49 3.25 -20.50
N ALA A 14 22.96 2.06 -20.91
CA ALA A 14 22.19 0.81 -20.85
C ALA A 14 21.78 0.40 -19.41
N LEU A 15 22.44 0.93 -18.37
CA LEU A 15 22.07 0.68 -16.97
C LEU A 15 20.83 1.47 -16.53
N ILE A 16 20.47 2.55 -17.23
CA ILE A 16 19.33 3.41 -16.88
C ILE A 16 18.01 2.60 -16.82
N PRO A 17 17.60 1.85 -17.86
CA PRO A 17 16.36 1.07 -17.80
C PRO A 17 16.36 0.02 -16.68
N LEU A 18 17.52 -0.60 -16.39
CA LEU A 18 17.66 -1.55 -15.29
C LEU A 18 17.37 -0.88 -13.93
N TYR A 19 17.99 0.27 -13.66
CA TYR A 19 17.76 1.02 -12.43
C TYR A 19 16.34 1.53 -12.31
N VAL A 20 15.69 1.91 -13.42
CA VAL A 20 14.28 2.31 -13.42
C VAL A 20 13.38 1.15 -12.98
N CYS A 21 13.56 -0.05 -13.52
CA CYS A 21 12.78 -1.22 -13.11
C CYS A 21 12.97 -1.56 -11.63
N ILE A 22 14.22 -1.52 -11.15
CA ILE A 22 14.53 -1.79 -9.73
C ILE A 22 13.91 -0.73 -8.83
N ALA A 23 14.06 0.56 -9.16
CA ALA A 23 13.50 1.66 -8.41
C ALA A 23 11.97 1.62 -8.39
N MET A 24 11.34 1.28 -9.50
CA MET A 24 9.88 1.12 -9.59
C MET A 24 9.40 -0.04 -8.71
N GLY A 25 10.09 -1.18 -8.75
CA GLY A 25 9.78 -2.33 -7.91
C GLY A 25 9.93 -2.03 -6.42
N SER A 26 11.04 -1.42 -6.03
CA SER A 26 11.29 -1.07 -4.62
C SER A 26 10.33 0.01 -4.11
N ALA A 27 10.05 1.03 -4.92
CA ALA A 27 9.06 2.05 -4.59
C ALA A 27 7.66 1.44 -4.44
N GLY A 28 7.26 0.53 -5.32
CA GLY A 28 5.98 -0.19 -5.22
C GLY A 28 5.85 -1.02 -3.95
N ALA A 29 6.92 -1.73 -3.56
CA ALA A 29 6.95 -2.52 -2.33
C ALA A 29 6.84 -1.64 -1.07
N VAL A 30 7.60 -0.55 -1.00
CA VAL A 30 7.54 0.41 0.11
C VAL A 30 6.17 1.08 0.17
N PHE A 31 5.63 1.49 -0.97
CA PHE A 31 4.31 2.11 -1.04
C PHE A 31 3.21 1.17 -0.54
N TYR A 32 3.20 -0.07 -1.01
CA TYR A 32 2.14 -1.02 -0.62
C TYR A 32 2.24 -1.38 0.85
N THR A 33 3.44 -1.64 1.37
CA THR A 33 3.64 -1.92 2.80
C THR A 33 3.23 -0.75 3.68
N LEU A 34 3.57 0.49 3.30
CA LEU A 34 3.13 1.69 4.00
C LEU A 34 1.60 1.86 3.94
N ARG A 35 0.96 1.58 2.80
CA ARG A 35 -0.50 1.60 2.68
C ARG A 35 -1.15 0.59 3.62
N LEU A 36 -0.61 -0.62 3.72
CA LEU A 36 -1.14 -1.65 4.63
C LEU A 36 -0.98 -1.20 6.08
N ALA A 37 0.22 -0.77 6.45
CA ALA A 37 0.52 -0.24 7.77
C ALA A 37 -0.48 0.84 8.21
N LEU A 38 -0.84 1.78 7.32
CA LEU A 38 -1.66 2.93 7.68
C LEU A 38 -3.17 2.74 7.48
N LYS A 39 -3.61 1.88 6.55
CA LYS A 39 -5.03 1.77 6.16
C LYS A 39 -5.64 0.39 6.40
N SER A 40 -4.88 -0.61 6.83
CA SER A 40 -5.44 -1.93 7.13
C SER A 40 -6.30 -1.88 8.42
N PRO A 41 -7.51 -2.46 8.41
CA PRO A 41 -8.43 -2.45 9.56
C PRO A 41 -7.96 -3.30 10.74
N GLU A 42 -6.88 -4.07 10.57
CA GLU A 42 -6.27 -4.91 11.59
C GLU A 42 -5.10 -4.23 12.32
N VAL A 43 -4.62 -3.08 11.81
CA VAL A 43 -3.45 -2.39 12.34
C VAL A 43 -3.88 -1.14 13.10
N THR A 44 -3.45 -1.03 14.37
CA THR A 44 -3.62 0.21 15.16
C THR A 44 -2.27 0.73 15.64
N TRP A 45 -2.01 2.00 15.34
CA TRP A 45 -0.83 2.73 15.84
C TRP A 45 -1.09 3.41 17.19
N SER A 46 -2.36 3.61 17.55
CA SER A 46 -2.77 4.22 18.82
C SER A 46 -3.92 3.43 19.44
N ARG A 47 -3.56 2.52 20.34
CA ARG A 47 -4.54 1.67 21.05
C ARG A 47 -5.52 2.47 21.93
N LYS A 48 -5.15 3.69 22.32
CA LYS A 48 -6.00 4.54 23.17
C LYS A 48 -7.05 5.32 22.37
N ASN A 49 -6.66 5.83 21.20
CA ASN A 49 -7.54 6.70 20.40
C ASN A 49 -8.32 5.93 19.34
N ASN A 50 -7.79 4.80 18.88
CA ASN A 50 -8.45 3.93 17.90
C ASN A 50 -8.24 2.45 18.31
N PRO A 51 -8.91 2.00 19.38
CA PRO A 51 -8.79 0.63 19.88
C PRO A 51 -9.33 -0.41 18.89
N GLU A 52 -10.34 -0.05 18.09
CA GLU A 52 -11.06 -0.94 17.17
C GLU A 52 -11.00 -0.43 15.72
N PRO A 53 -9.83 -0.49 15.05
CA PRO A 53 -9.64 0.05 13.70
C PRO A 53 -10.57 -0.55 12.63
N TRP A 54 -11.07 -1.77 12.85
CA TRP A 54 -12.01 -2.43 11.93
C TRP A 54 -13.38 -1.78 11.88
N GLU A 55 -13.78 -1.01 12.90
CA GLU A 55 -15.08 -0.33 12.93
C GLU A 55 -15.22 0.73 11.83
N GLU A 56 -14.11 1.35 11.39
CA GLU A 56 -14.12 2.29 10.25
C GLU A 56 -14.55 1.61 8.93
N TYR A 57 -14.30 0.29 8.83
CA TYR A 57 -14.60 -0.54 7.67
C TYR A 57 -15.87 -1.38 7.87
N ARG A 58 -16.68 -1.12 8.91
CA ARG A 58 -17.86 -1.94 9.23
C ARG A 58 -18.86 -2.14 8.09
N THR A 59 -19.04 -1.12 7.26
CA THR A 59 -19.93 -1.14 6.08
C THR A 59 -19.18 -1.03 4.76
N LYS A 60 -17.85 -0.88 4.82
CA LYS A 60 -17.00 -0.64 3.64
C LYS A 60 -16.25 -1.91 3.27
N GLN A 61 -15.84 -2.01 2.02
CA GLN A 61 -14.95 -3.09 1.59
C GLN A 61 -13.49 -2.67 1.69
N HIS A 62 -12.66 -3.50 2.33
CA HIS A 62 -11.22 -3.30 2.35
C HIS A 62 -10.57 -3.84 1.07
N LYS A 63 -10.76 -3.14 -0.06
CA LYS A 63 -10.14 -3.48 -1.36
C LYS A 63 -9.35 -2.29 -1.87
N PHE A 64 -8.08 -2.52 -2.21
CA PHE A 64 -7.23 -1.47 -2.77
C PHE A 64 -7.52 -1.22 -4.26
N TYR A 65 -7.77 -2.27 -5.03
CA TYR A 65 -8.01 -2.19 -6.46
C TYR A 65 -9.07 -3.22 -6.88
N SER A 66 -9.97 -2.81 -7.77
CA SER A 66 -10.98 -3.67 -8.39
C SER A 66 -11.15 -3.23 -9.84
N PRO A 67 -10.66 -4.00 -10.82
CA PRO A 67 -10.70 -3.60 -12.22
C PRO A 67 -12.09 -3.72 -12.85
N VAL A 68 -12.94 -4.61 -12.34
CA VAL A 68 -14.21 -4.98 -13.00
C VAL A 68 -15.43 -4.40 -12.28
N ARG A 69 -15.41 -4.37 -10.94
CA ARG A 69 -16.58 -4.00 -10.14
C ARG A 69 -16.32 -2.75 -9.34
N ASP A 70 -17.21 -1.77 -9.46
CA ASP A 70 -17.26 -0.62 -8.57
C ASP A 70 -17.95 -1.00 -7.26
N TYR A 71 -17.28 -0.71 -6.14
CA TYR A 71 -17.76 -0.97 -4.79
C TYR A 71 -18.17 0.30 -4.04
N SER A 72 -18.11 1.47 -4.70
CA SER A 72 -18.48 2.77 -4.12
C SER A 72 -19.88 2.77 -3.49
N ASN A 73 -20.82 2.03 -4.11
CA ASN A 73 -22.22 1.95 -3.69
C ASN A 73 -22.61 0.60 -3.07
N ILE A 74 -21.65 -0.32 -2.85
CA ILE A 74 -21.92 -1.67 -2.34
C ILE A 74 -21.45 -1.78 -0.89
N SER A 75 -22.39 -1.85 0.05
CA SER A 75 -22.09 -2.06 1.47
C SER A 75 -21.72 -3.51 1.77
N SER A 76 -20.79 -3.70 2.71
CA SER A 76 -20.40 -5.01 3.27
C SER A 76 -20.58 -4.98 4.78
N PRO A 77 -21.80 -5.20 5.30
CA PRO A 77 -22.09 -5.02 6.72
C PRO A 77 -21.46 -6.13 7.57
N ALA A 78 -20.69 -5.75 8.60
CA ALA A 78 -20.19 -6.67 9.62
C ALA A 78 -21.24 -6.90 10.73
N PRO A 79 -21.30 -8.12 11.33
CA PRO A 79 -22.22 -8.45 12.41
C PRO A 79 -22.03 -7.55 13.63
N LYS A 80 -23.08 -7.40 14.44
CA LYS A 80 -23.01 -6.76 15.77
C LYS A 80 -22.46 -7.75 16.78
N TYR A 81 -21.39 -7.36 17.47
CA TYR A 81 -20.71 -8.20 18.47
C TYR A 81 -21.25 -7.95 19.89
N THR A 82 -22.04 -6.89 20.06
CA THR A 82 -22.71 -6.50 21.30
C THR A 82 -24.19 -6.25 21.00
N ASP A 83 -25.05 -6.77 21.87
CA ASP A 83 -26.51 -6.69 21.78
C ASP A 83 -27.08 -5.33 22.24
#